data_AF-A0ABD0PJU8-F1
#
_entry.id   AF-A0ABD0PJU8-F1
#
_cell.length_a   1.000
_cell.length_b   1.000
_cell.length_c   1.000
_cell.angle_alpha   90.00
_cell.angle_beta   90.00
_cell.angle_gamma   90.00
#
_symmetry.space_group_name_H-M   'P 1'
#
loop_
_entity.id
_entity.type
_entity.pdbx_description
1 polymer ?
#
loop_
_entity_poly.entity_id
_entity_poly.type
_entity_poly.pdbx_seq_one_letter_code
_entity_poly.pdbx_strand_id
1 'polypeptide(L)'
;VKLCDFGFARIIGEKSFRRSVVGTPAYLAPEVLLNQGYNRSLDMWSVGVIMYVSLSGTFPFNEDEDINDQIHNAAFMYPPNPWKQISPE
;
A
#
# COMPACT_ATOMS: atom_id res chain seq x y z
N VAL A 1 20.05 -2.09 0.60
CA VAL A 1 18.85 -1.22 0.57
C VAL A 1 18.95 -0.21 1.70
N LYS A 2 18.65 1.07 1.46
CA LYS A 2 18.55 2.12 2.49
C LYS A 2 17.21 2.82 2.30
N LEU A 3 16.47 3.03 3.39
CA LEU A 3 15.27 3.86 3.35
C LEU A 3 15.69 5.34 3.41
N CYS A 4 15.11 6.14 2.53
CA CYS A 4 15.39 7.57 2.40
C CYS A 4 14.05 8.32 2.29
N ASP A 5 14.11 9.65 2.43
CA ASP A 5 12.97 10.56 2.39
C ASP A 5 11.93 10.35 3.50
N PHE A 6 12.15 11.05 4.62
CA PHE A 6 11.27 11.06 5.78
C PHE A 6 10.40 12.34 5.83
N GLY A 7 10.19 13.02 4.69
CA GLY A 7 9.44 14.29 4.63
C GLY A 7 7.99 14.18 5.14
N PHE A 8 7.37 13.00 5.02
CA PHE A 8 6.04 12.70 5.56
C PHE A 8 6.05 11.86 6.84
N ALA A 9 7.23 11.44 7.30
CA ALA A 9 7.37 10.66 8.52
C ALA A 9 6.99 11.50 9.75
N ARG A 10 6.39 10.86 10.76
CA ARG A 10 6.07 11.48 12.04
C ARG A 10 6.21 10.47 13.16
N ILE A 11 6.54 10.96 14.35
CA ILE A 11 6.53 10.19 15.59
C ILE A 11 5.07 10.02 16.02
N ILE A 12 4.58 8.78 16.06
CA ILE A 12 3.22 8.44 16.52
C ILE A 12 3.33 7.75 17.89
N GLY A 13 2.75 8.39 18.91
CA GLY A 13 2.59 7.78 20.25
C GLY A 13 1.53 6.68 20.26
N GLU A 14 1.52 5.83 21.29
CA GLU A 14 0.70 4.59 21.35
C GLU A 14 -0.82 4.76 21.13
N LYS A 15 -1.36 5.98 21.31
CA LYS A 15 -2.81 6.27 21.17
C LYS A 15 -3.13 7.39 20.17
N SER A 16 -2.21 7.76 19.30
CA SER A 16 -2.41 8.88 18.37
C SER A 16 -2.88 8.40 17.00
N PHE A 17 -4.10 8.78 16.63
CA PHE A 17 -4.69 8.57 15.31
C PHE A 17 -4.52 9.85 14.45
N ARG A 18 -4.18 9.71 13.16
CA ARG A 18 -3.95 10.83 12.23
C ARG A 18 -4.93 10.87 11.04
N ARG A 19 -5.04 12.06 10.43
CA ARG A 19 -6.06 12.40 9.42
C ARG A 19 -5.54 13.14 8.16
N SER A 20 -4.26 13.00 7.79
CA SER A 20 -3.72 13.66 6.58
C SER A 20 -3.53 12.65 5.44
N VAL A 21 -4.08 12.96 4.26
CA VAL A 21 -3.86 12.20 3.02
C VAL A 21 -2.63 12.77 2.33
N VAL A 22 -1.48 12.12 2.50
CA VAL A 22 -0.22 12.45 1.82
C VAL A 22 0.47 11.15 1.38
N GLY A 23 1.01 11.14 0.16
CA GLY A 23 1.70 9.99 -0.41
C GLY A 23 1.33 9.75 -1.87
N THR A 24 1.95 8.75 -2.49
CA THR A 24 1.64 8.31 -3.86
C THR A 24 0.45 7.34 -3.81
N PRO A 25 -0.68 7.60 -4.51
CA PRO A 25 -1.93 6.86 -4.35
C PRO A 25 -1.80 5.33 -4.36
N ALA A 26 -0.99 4.79 -5.26
CA ALA A 26 -0.79 3.35 -5.41
C ALA A 26 -0.20 2.63 -4.16
N TYR A 27 0.37 3.38 -3.21
CA TYR A 27 0.97 2.83 -1.98
C TYR A 27 0.17 3.15 -0.72
N LEU A 28 -0.94 3.90 -0.84
CA LEU A 28 -1.75 4.33 0.29
C LEU A 28 -2.61 3.18 0.81
N ALA A 29 -2.64 3.04 2.13
CA ALA A 29 -3.48 2.07 2.81
C ALA A 29 -4.95 2.55 2.87
N PRO A 30 -5.93 1.63 2.90
CA PRO A 30 -7.35 1.97 2.92
C PRO A 30 -7.72 2.87 4.11
N GLU A 31 -7.12 2.68 5.28
CA GLU A 31 -7.37 3.52 6.46
C GLU A 31 -6.92 4.99 6.27
N VAL A 32 -5.97 5.24 5.37
CA VAL A 32 -5.53 6.59 4.99
C VAL A 32 -6.57 7.25 4.10
N LEU A 33 -7.14 6.52 3.13
CA LEU A 33 -8.20 7.00 2.24
C LEU A 33 -9.50 7.29 3.00
N LEU A 34 -9.85 6.42 3.95
CA LEU A 34 -11.07 6.53 4.75
C LEU A 34 -10.96 7.55 5.89
N ASN A 35 -9.80 8.18 6.06
CA ASN A 35 -9.52 9.15 7.12
C ASN A 35 -9.83 8.60 8.53
N GLN A 36 -9.73 7.27 8.71
CA GLN A 36 -10.19 6.54 9.89
C GLN A 36 -9.25 6.65 11.10
N GLY A 37 -8.19 7.45 10.99
CA GLY A 37 -7.11 7.38 11.96
C GLY A 37 -6.19 6.21 11.61
N TYR A 38 -4.99 6.52 11.14
CA TYR A 38 -4.01 5.48 10.81
C TYR A 38 -2.88 5.41 11.85
N ASN A 39 -2.26 4.23 11.96
CA ASN A 39 -1.15 3.93 12.86
C ASN A 39 0.05 3.35 12.07
N ARG A 40 1.02 2.73 12.74
CA ARG A 40 2.24 2.18 12.11
C ARG A 40 1.96 1.06 11.08
N SER A 41 0.74 0.47 11.07
CA SER A 41 0.33 -0.56 10.12
C SER A 41 0.30 -0.08 8.67
N LEU A 42 0.09 1.21 8.41
CA LEU A 42 0.02 1.76 7.06
C LEU A 42 1.31 1.50 6.28
N ASP A 43 2.46 1.51 6.96
CA ASP A 43 3.75 1.25 6.34
C ASP A 43 3.83 -0.20 5.83
N MET A 44 3.16 -1.15 6.51
CA MET A 44 3.12 -2.55 6.09
C MET A 44 2.27 -2.77 4.83
N TRP A 45 1.22 -1.97 4.63
CA TRP A 45 0.49 -1.95 3.36
C TRP A 45 1.41 -1.51 2.22
N SER A 46 2.12 -0.40 2.39
CA SER A 46 3.07 0.08 1.38
C SER A 46 4.18 -0.93 1.11
N VAL A 47 4.70 -1.62 2.14
CA VAL A 47 5.66 -2.74 1.97
C VAL A 47 5.04 -3.87 1.15
N GLY A 48 3.78 -4.23 1.37
CA GLY A 48 3.07 -5.22 0.57
C GLY A 48 3.00 -4.85 -0.91
N VAL A 49 2.67 -3.59 -1.23
CA VAL A 49 2.68 -3.08 -2.61
C VAL A 49 4.10 -3.14 -3.20
N ILE A 50 5.12 -2.74 -2.46
CA ILE A 50 6.52 -2.82 -2.92
C ILE A 50 6.94 -4.26 -3.20
N MET A 51 6.57 -5.22 -2.34
CA MET A 51 6.85 -6.63 -2.54
C MET A 51 6.13 -7.17 -3.77
N TYR A 52 4.84 -6.83 -3.94
CA TYR A 52 4.08 -7.19 -5.13
C TYR A 52 4.78 -6.71 -6.40
N VAL A 53 5.13 -5.43 -6.47
CA VAL A 53 5.80 -4.83 -7.64
C VAL A 53 7.16 -5.46 -7.88
N SER A 54 7.90 -5.77 -6.82
CA SER A 54 9.23 -6.39 -6.92
C SER A 54 9.17 -7.81 -7.48
N LEU A 55 8.10 -8.55 -7.20
CA LEU A 55 7.89 -9.91 -7.69
C LEU A 55 7.28 -9.94 -9.10
N SER A 56 6.33 -9.05 -9.38
CA SER A 56 5.53 -9.11 -10.62
C SER A 56 5.98 -8.14 -11.71
N GLY A 57 6.66 -7.06 -11.34
CA GLY A 57 6.97 -5.93 -12.22
C GLY A 57 5.77 -5.01 -12.52
N THR A 58 4.60 -5.24 -11.91
CA THR A 58 3.38 -4.45 -12.12
C THR A 58 2.78 -4.01 -10.79
N PHE A 59 1.88 -3.01 -10.80
CA PHE A 59 1.09 -2.66 -9.61
C PHE A 59 -0.05 -3.67 -9.38
N PRO A 60 -0.51 -3.83 -8.12
CA PRO A 60 -1.56 -4.78 -7.80
C PRO A 60 -2.97 -4.30 -8.18
N PHE A 61 -3.13 -3.05 -8.57
CA PHE A 61 -4.42 -2.44 -8.91
C PHE A 61 -4.50 -2.14 -10.41
N ASN A 62 -5.70 -2.29 -10.96
CA ASN A 62 -6.00 -1.98 -12.35
C ASN A 62 -6.10 -0.46 -12.55
N GLU A 63 -5.31 0.09 -13.49
CA GLU A 63 -5.31 1.52 -13.80
C GLU A 63 -6.56 1.96 -14.57
N ASP A 64 -7.26 1.03 -15.23
CA ASP A 64 -8.50 1.30 -15.97
C ASP A 64 -9.75 1.36 -15.06
N GLU A 65 -9.59 1.02 -13.77
CA GLU A 65 -10.65 1.03 -12.75
C GLU A 65 -10.35 2.04 -11.65
N ASP A 66 -11.35 2.36 -10.81
CA ASP A 66 -11.13 3.26 -9.68
C ASP A 66 -10.18 2.60 -8.67
N ILE A 67 -8.95 3.12 -8.60
CA ILE A 67 -7.91 2.63 -7.69
C ILE A 67 -8.31 2.80 -6.22
N ASN A 68 -9.09 3.83 -5.86
CA ASN A 68 -9.50 4.04 -4.48
C ASN A 68 -10.48 2.97 -4.04
N ASP A 69 -11.41 2.58 -4.91
CA ASP A 69 -12.34 1.49 -4.65
C ASP A 69 -11.60 0.15 -4.53
N GLN A 70 -10.60 -0.09 -5.37
CA GLN A 70 -9.77 -1.29 -5.27
C GLN A 70 -8.94 -1.33 -3.99
N ILE A 71 -8.31 -0.21 -3.59
CA ILE A 71 -7.57 -0.09 -2.33
C ILE A 71 -8.52 -0.31 -1.15
N HIS A 72 -9.69 0.33 -1.17
CA HIS A 72 -10.72 0.21 -0.13
C HIS A 72 -11.14 -1.24 0.09
N ASN A 73 -11.35 -1.99 -1.00
CA ASN A 73 -11.83 -3.37 -0.97
C ASN A 73 -10.70 -4.40 -0.92
N ALA A 74 -9.43 -3.97 -0.88
CA ALA A 74 -8.26 -4.83 -1.02
C ALA A 74 -8.33 -5.75 -2.26
N ALA A 75 -8.85 -5.21 -3.37
CA ALA A 75 -9.05 -5.92 -4.62
C ALA A 75 -7.77 -5.96 -5.46
N PHE A 76 -6.80 -6.76 -5.01
CA PHE A 76 -5.53 -6.95 -5.71
C PHE A 76 -5.65 -7.97 -6.84
N MET A 77 -4.99 -7.71 -7.97
CA MET A 77 -4.91 -8.65 -9.09
C MET A 77 -3.75 -9.63 -8.92
N TYR A 78 -3.95 -10.89 -9.29
CA TYR A 78 -2.88 -11.91 -9.35
C TYR A 78 -2.94 -12.65 -10.70
N PRO A 79 -2.57 -12.00 -11.82
CA PRO A 79 -2.63 -12.62 -13.14
C PRO A 79 -1.75 -13.89 -13.20
N PRO A 80 -2.13 -14.95 -13.92
CA PRO A 80 -1.38 -16.21 -13.92
C PRO A 80 0.11 -16.07 -14.25
N ASN A 81 0.49 -15.13 -15.10
CA ASN A 81 1.89 -14.74 -15.29
C ASN A 81 2.10 -13.35 -14.67
N PRO A 82 3.15 -13.14 -13.83
CA PRO A 82 4.16 -14.11 -13.41
C PRO A 82 3.78 -14.95 -12.18
N TRP A 83 2.61 -14.75 -11.59
CA TRP A 83 2.25 -15.30 -10.26
C TRP A 83 2.26 -16.82 -10.13
N LYS A 84 2.04 -17.57 -11.23
CA LYS A 84 2.15 -19.03 -11.25
C LYS A 84 3.59 -19.53 -11.04
N GLN A 85 4.59 -18.70 -11.30
CA GLN A 85 6.02 -19.04 -11.16
C GLN A 85 6.60 -18.57 -9.83
N ILE A 86 5.88 -17.71 -9.10
CA ILE A 86 6.29 -17.19 -7.80
C ILE A 86 5.90 -18.23 -6.73
N SER A 87 6.81 -18.44 -5.77
CA SER A 87 6.60 -19.38 -4.67
C SER A 87 5.33 -19.05 -3.86
N PRO A 88 4.52 -20.04 -3.48
CA PRO A 88 3.44 -19.85 -2.51
C PRO A 88 3.95 -19.77 -1.06
N GLU A 89 5.20 -20.19 -0.79
CA GLU A 89 5.88 -20.22 0.52
C GLU A 89 7.12 -19.31 0.57
#